data_AF-A0A3C1KAK6-F1
#
_entry.id   AF-A0A3C1KAK6-F1
#
_cell.length_a   1.000
_cell.length_b   1.000
_cell.length_c   1.000
_cell.angle_alpha   90.00
_cell.angle_beta   90.00
_cell.angle_gamma   90.00
#
_symmetry.space_group_name_H-M   'P 1'
#
loop_
_entity.id
_entity.type
_entity.pdbx_description
1 polymer ?
#
loop_
_entity_poly.entity_id
_entity_poly.type
_entity_poly.pdbx_seq_one_letter_code
_entity_poly.pdbx_strand_id
1 'polypeptide(L)'
;MSDVLDRFSPATQDWFRGAFAAPTTAQIGAWEAISGGRHALVVAPTGSGKTLSAFLWAIDRVFREKSATPVADAPTTRILYISPLKALGVDVERNLRSPLVGIGQSARRLGLDVPAVTVGVRSGDTTSGDRRRLVQAPPDILITTPESLYLMLTSQAGDTLRGGHTGIVDE
;
A
#
# COMPACT_ATOMS: atom_id res chain seq x y z
N MET A 1 -15.73 21.41 -10.34
CA MET A 1 -14.85 20.89 -9.28
C MET A 1 -14.11 19.71 -9.88
N SER A 2 -12.77 19.67 -9.86
CA SER A 2 -12.02 18.53 -10.40
C SER A 2 -12.33 17.27 -9.58
N ASP A 3 -12.54 16.15 -10.25
CA ASP A 3 -12.78 14.85 -9.61
C ASP A 3 -11.50 14.45 -8.85
N VAL A 4 -11.63 13.99 -7.61
CA VAL A 4 -10.47 13.56 -6.80
C VAL A 4 -9.70 12.42 -7.48
N LEU A 5 -10.38 11.62 -8.29
CA LEU A 5 -9.77 10.54 -9.07
C LEU A 5 -8.77 11.07 -10.11
N ASP A 6 -8.93 12.30 -10.61
CA ASP A 6 -8.03 12.88 -11.61
C ASP A 6 -6.59 13.07 -11.08
N ARG A 7 -6.39 12.98 -9.76
CA ARG A 7 -5.06 13.03 -9.12
C ARG A 7 -4.27 11.73 -9.25
N PHE A 8 -4.94 10.61 -9.50
CA PHE A 8 -4.32 9.29 -9.61
C PHE A 8 -3.78 9.03 -11.02
N SER A 9 -2.92 8.02 -11.19
CA SER A 9 -2.49 7.60 -12.52
C SER A 9 -3.64 7.04 -13.36
N PRO A 10 -3.55 7.07 -14.71
CA PRO A 10 -4.62 6.59 -15.59
C PRO A 10 -5.07 5.15 -15.30
N ALA A 11 -4.15 4.25 -14.97
CA ALA A 11 -4.46 2.86 -14.65
C ALA A 11 -5.28 2.71 -13.36
N THR A 12 -4.96 3.50 -12.34
CA THR A 12 -5.71 3.51 -11.08
C THR A 12 -7.09 4.12 -11.25
N GLN A 13 -7.21 5.18 -12.05
CA GLN A 13 -8.50 5.78 -12.41
C GLN A 13 -9.40 4.78 -13.15
N ASP A 14 -8.86 4.15 -14.19
CA ASP A 14 -9.56 3.17 -15.03
C ASP A 14 -10.03 1.97 -14.20
N TRP A 15 -9.17 1.44 -13.33
CA TRP A 15 -9.54 0.38 -12.40
C TRP A 15 -10.66 0.82 -11.45
N PHE A 16 -10.51 1.96 -10.78
CA PHE A 16 -11.47 2.38 -9.75
C PHE A 16 -12.85 2.65 -10.36
N ARG A 17 -12.91 3.35 -11.50
CA ARG A 17 -14.16 3.64 -12.22
C ARG A 17 -14.83 2.39 -12.78
N GLY A 18 -14.06 1.32 -13.07
CA GLY A 18 -14.61 0.02 -13.45
C GLY A 18 -15.08 -0.84 -12.26
N ALA A 19 -14.49 -0.65 -11.08
CA ALA A 19 -14.77 -1.46 -9.89
C ALA A 19 -15.87 -0.87 -8.98
N PHE A 20 -16.05 0.45 -8.99
CA PHE A 20 -16.97 1.16 -8.10
C PHE A 20 -17.77 2.23 -8.84
N ALA A 21 -19.00 2.50 -8.40
CA ALA A 21 -19.84 3.54 -8.98
C ALA A 21 -19.29 4.96 -8.71
N ALA A 22 -18.83 5.21 -7.49
CA ALA A 22 -18.24 6.48 -7.08
C ALA A 22 -17.40 6.31 -5.79
N PRO A 23 -16.43 7.21 -5.53
CA PRO A 23 -15.74 7.28 -4.25
C PRO A 23 -16.69 7.61 -3.08
N THR A 24 -16.42 7.05 -1.90
CA THR A 24 -17.11 7.44 -0.67
C THR A 24 -16.60 8.79 -0.14
N THR A 25 -17.38 9.48 0.70
CA THR A 25 -16.92 10.73 1.35
C THR A 25 -15.61 10.53 2.14
N ALA A 26 -15.45 9.38 2.79
CA ALA A 26 -14.23 9.05 3.53
C ALA A 26 -13.02 8.88 2.59
N GLN A 27 -13.21 8.29 1.41
CA GLN A 27 -12.19 8.18 0.38
C GLN A 27 -11.80 9.54 -0.18
N ILE A 28 -12.78 10.38 -0.56
CA ILE A 28 -12.56 11.72 -1.10
C ILE A 28 -11.71 12.55 -0.13
N GLY A 29 -12.14 12.68 1.13
CA GLY A 29 -11.42 13.47 2.13
C GLY A 29 -10.01 12.95 2.43
N ALA A 30 -9.85 11.61 2.50
CA ALA A 30 -8.53 11.00 2.70
C ALA A 30 -7.59 11.29 1.52
N TRP A 31 -8.06 11.10 0.29
CA TRP A 31 -7.21 11.30 -0.89
C TRP A 31 -6.89 12.77 -1.12
N GLU A 32 -7.80 13.70 -0.81
CA GLU A 32 -7.52 15.14 -0.84
C GLU A 32 -6.42 15.56 0.13
N ALA A 33 -6.39 14.95 1.32
CA ALA A 33 -5.34 15.17 2.32
C ALA A 33 -4.01 14.53 1.91
N ILE A 34 -4.03 13.23 1.63
CA ILE A 34 -2.83 12.43 1.39
C ILE A 34 -2.13 12.86 0.09
N SER A 35 -2.88 13.14 -0.99
CA SER A 35 -2.29 13.64 -2.24
C SER A 35 -1.67 15.03 -2.11
N GLY A 36 -2.11 15.81 -1.12
CA GLY A 36 -1.50 17.09 -0.76
C GLY A 36 -0.32 16.97 0.19
N GLY A 37 0.18 15.75 0.47
CA GLY A 37 1.30 15.51 1.37
C GLY A 37 0.97 15.66 2.87
N ARG A 38 -0.32 15.69 3.23
CA ARG A 38 -0.77 15.83 4.63
C ARG A 38 -1.05 14.47 5.26
N HIS A 39 -0.84 14.38 6.58
CA HIS A 39 -1.36 13.26 7.37
C HIS A 39 -2.89 13.30 7.41
N ALA A 40 -3.52 12.13 7.50
CA ALA A 40 -4.97 11.98 7.54
C ALA A 40 -5.38 11.00 8.64
N LEU A 41 -6.38 11.38 9.42
CA LEU A 41 -7.10 10.48 10.33
C LEU A 41 -8.49 10.23 9.74
N VAL A 42 -8.76 8.99 9.33
CA VAL A 42 -10.03 8.62 8.69
C VAL A 42 -10.96 8.01 9.72
N VAL A 43 -11.94 8.78 10.19
CA VAL A 43 -13.00 8.31 11.09
C VAL A 43 -14.25 8.05 10.26
N ALA A 44 -14.56 6.77 10.03
CA ALA A 44 -15.73 6.37 9.25
C ALA A 44 -16.26 5.00 9.71
N PRO A 45 -17.58 4.73 9.57
CA PRO A 45 -18.15 3.43 9.90
C PRO A 45 -17.62 2.33 8.98
N THR A 46 -17.82 1.07 9.39
CA THR A 46 -17.54 -0.10 8.56
C THR A 46 -18.27 0.00 7.21
N GLY A 47 -17.68 -0.55 6.16
CA GLY A 47 -18.23 -0.43 4.80
C GLY A 47 -17.97 0.90 4.09
N SER A 48 -17.38 1.91 4.75
CA SER A 48 -17.08 3.22 4.12
C SER A 48 -15.85 3.23 3.21
N GLY A 49 -15.24 2.08 2.95
CA GLY A 49 -14.06 1.97 2.10
C GLY A 49 -12.74 2.43 2.74
N LYS A 50 -12.64 2.44 4.08
CA LYS A 50 -11.46 2.91 4.86
C LYS A 50 -10.13 2.35 4.35
N THR A 51 -10.07 1.07 3.98
CA THR A 51 -8.86 0.45 3.45
C THR A 51 -8.38 1.15 2.18
N LEU A 52 -9.26 1.37 1.18
CA LEU A 52 -8.88 2.09 -0.03
C LEU A 52 -8.62 3.59 0.22
N SER A 53 -9.31 4.19 1.21
CA SER A 53 -8.99 5.56 1.65
C SER A 53 -7.53 5.69 2.07
N ALA A 54 -7.00 4.72 2.82
CA ALA A 54 -5.63 4.74 3.31
C ALA A 54 -4.60 4.26 2.27
N PHE A 55 -4.92 3.22 1.49
CA PHE A 55 -3.93 2.56 0.65
C PHE A 55 -3.83 3.09 -0.78
N LEU A 56 -4.94 3.51 -1.40
CA LEU A 56 -4.99 3.63 -2.86
C LEU A 56 -3.98 4.65 -3.41
N TRP A 57 -3.83 5.80 -2.73
CA TRP A 57 -2.86 6.82 -3.13
C TRP A 57 -1.42 6.32 -3.03
N ALA A 58 -1.10 5.60 -1.95
CA ALA A 58 0.23 5.06 -1.73
C ALA A 58 0.55 3.97 -2.77
N ILE A 59 -0.41 3.09 -3.08
CA ILE A 59 -0.28 2.07 -4.13
C ILE A 59 -0.02 2.72 -5.50
N ASP A 60 -0.82 3.73 -5.85
CA ASP A 60 -0.66 4.47 -7.10
C ASP A 60 0.72 5.12 -7.22
N ARG A 61 1.24 5.66 -6.11
CA ARG A 61 2.61 6.18 -6.03
C ARG A 61 3.66 5.09 -6.26
N VAL A 62 3.51 3.91 -5.66
CA VAL A 62 4.42 2.77 -5.89
C VAL A 62 4.45 2.39 -7.38
N PHE A 63 3.29 2.29 -8.03
CA PHE A 63 3.23 1.99 -9.47
C PHE A 63 3.95 3.07 -10.31
N ARG A 64 3.76 4.36 -9.99
CA ARG A 64 4.45 5.47 -10.67
C ARG A 64 5.96 5.42 -10.49
N GLU A 65 6.43 5.26 -9.26
CA GLU A 65 7.87 5.19 -8.94
C GLU A 65 8.55 4.02 -9.66
N LYS A 66 7.95 2.82 -9.61
CA LYS A 66 8.54 1.66 -10.26
C LYS A 66 8.48 1.69 -11.80
N SER A 67 7.62 2.53 -12.38
CA SER A 67 7.59 2.77 -13.82
C SER A 67 8.62 3.82 -14.27
N ALA A 68 8.98 4.75 -13.38
CA ALA A 68 9.90 5.84 -13.67
C ALA A 68 11.36 5.50 -13.36
N THR A 69 11.62 4.67 -12.34
CA THR A 69 12.97 4.36 -11.87
C THR A 69 13.46 3.02 -12.46
N PRO A 70 14.62 2.99 -13.14
CA PRO A 70 15.29 1.73 -13.50
C PRO A 70 15.56 0.89 -12.25
N VAL A 71 15.54 -0.44 -12.38
CA VAL A 71 15.66 -1.46 -11.31
C VAL A 71 16.99 -1.38 -10.48
N ALA A 72 17.80 -0.35 -10.66
CA ALA A 72 19.12 -0.19 -10.05
C ALA A 72 19.09 0.22 -8.55
N ASP A 73 17.97 0.73 -8.03
CA ASP A 73 17.85 1.04 -6.60
C ASP A 73 17.62 -0.24 -5.79
N ALA A 74 18.29 -0.33 -4.63
CA ALA A 74 18.09 -1.43 -3.71
C ALA A 74 16.60 -1.56 -3.31
N PRO A 75 16.02 -2.77 -3.31
CA PRO A 75 14.63 -2.96 -2.96
C PRO A 75 14.36 -2.51 -1.51
N THR A 76 13.40 -1.60 -1.35
CA THR A 76 12.99 -1.05 -0.06
C THR A 76 11.48 -1.20 0.11
N THR A 77 11.03 -1.33 1.35
CA THR A 77 9.61 -1.21 1.68
C THR A 77 9.18 0.24 1.54
N ARG A 78 8.08 0.47 0.80
CA ARG A 78 7.53 1.79 0.48
C ARG A 78 6.33 2.14 1.36
N ILE A 79 5.51 1.12 1.65
CA ILE A 79 4.29 1.22 2.45
C ILE A 79 4.42 0.30 3.66
N LEU A 80 4.28 0.84 4.86
CA LEU A 80 4.21 0.08 6.11
C LEU A 80 2.79 0.16 6.66
N TYR A 81 2.12 -0.99 6.78
CA TYR A 81 0.83 -1.11 7.44
C TYR A 81 1.00 -1.79 8.79
N ILE A 82 0.49 -1.16 9.84
CA ILE A 82 0.62 -1.60 11.23
C ILE A 82 -0.78 -1.94 11.73
N SER A 83 -0.97 -3.20 12.11
CA SER A 83 -2.22 -3.72 12.64
C SER A 83 -2.06 -4.12 14.11
N PRO A 84 -3.00 -3.79 15.01
CA PRO A 84 -3.01 -4.28 16.39
C PRO A 84 -3.28 -5.78 16.44
N LEU A 85 -3.99 -6.32 15.43
CA LEU A 85 -4.42 -7.71 15.38
C LEU A 85 -3.83 -8.42 14.16
N LYS A 86 -3.29 -9.62 14.38
CA LYS A 86 -2.74 -10.45 13.30
C LYS A 86 -3.79 -10.81 12.25
N ALA A 87 -5.01 -11.16 12.69
CA ALA A 87 -6.12 -11.53 11.81
C ALA A 87 -6.46 -10.38 10.85
N LEU A 88 -6.52 -9.15 11.36
CA LEU A 88 -6.75 -7.95 10.55
C LEU A 88 -5.63 -7.73 9.52
N GLY A 89 -4.37 -8.02 9.87
CA GLY A 89 -3.25 -7.97 8.92
C GLY A 89 -3.43 -8.96 7.75
N VAL A 90 -3.84 -10.19 8.02
CA VAL A 90 -4.12 -11.22 6.99
C VAL A 90 -5.30 -10.80 6.12
N ASP A 91 -6.35 -10.26 6.71
CA ASP A 91 -7.52 -9.78 5.98
C ASP A 91 -7.16 -8.60 5.05
N VAL A 92 -6.32 -7.67 5.51
CA VAL A 92 -5.80 -6.57 4.69
C VAL A 92 -4.95 -7.10 3.54
N GLU A 93 -4.04 -8.04 3.78
CA GLU A 93 -3.24 -8.67 2.71
C GLU A 93 -4.14 -9.24 1.61
N ARG A 94 -5.19 -9.97 1.99
CA ARG A 94 -6.17 -10.53 1.05
C ARG A 94 -6.93 -9.43 0.30
N ASN A 95 -7.36 -8.39 1.00
CA ASN A 95 -8.11 -7.28 0.41
C ASN A 95 -7.28 -6.43 -0.56
N LEU A 96 -5.96 -6.36 -0.37
CA LEU A 96 -5.04 -5.68 -1.29
C LEU A 96 -4.85 -6.42 -2.63
N ARG A 97 -5.19 -7.70 -2.72
CA ARG A 97 -5.04 -8.45 -3.99
C ARG A 97 -5.87 -7.85 -5.12
N SER A 98 -7.13 -7.47 -4.83
CA SER A 98 -8.05 -6.91 -5.82
C SER A 98 -7.53 -5.61 -6.47
N PRO A 99 -7.17 -4.55 -5.70
CA PRO A 99 -6.60 -3.34 -6.29
C PRO A 99 -5.28 -3.59 -7.00
N LEU A 100 -4.37 -4.37 -6.44
CA LEU A 100 -3.05 -4.58 -7.06
C LEU A 100 -3.16 -5.31 -8.41
N VAL A 101 -3.98 -6.36 -8.49
CA VAL A 101 -4.22 -7.09 -9.74
C VAL A 101 -4.99 -6.22 -10.73
N GLY A 102 -6.05 -5.55 -10.28
CA GLY A 102 -6.92 -4.76 -11.14
C GLY A 102 -6.25 -3.52 -11.74
N ILE A 103 -5.42 -2.82 -10.96
CA ILE A 103 -4.61 -1.70 -11.45
C ILE A 103 -3.58 -2.21 -12.47
N GLY A 104 -2.90 -3.32 -12.18
CA GLY A 104 -1.95 -3.94 -13.12
C GLY A 104 -2.60 -4.39 -14.43
N GLN A 105 -3.83 -4.93 -14.39
CA GLN A 105 -4.58 -5.28 -15.60
C GLN A 105 -5.01 -4.04 -16.40
N SER A 106 -5.48 -3.00 -15.71
CA SER A 106 -5.89 -1.72 -16.32
C SER A 106 -4.71 -1.07 -17.03
N ALA A 107 -3.54 -1.07 -16.40
CA ALA A 107 -2.33 -0.54 -17.00
C ALA A 107 -1.91 -1.31 -18.26
N ARG A 108 -1.95 -2.65 -18.26
CA ARG A 108 -1.68 -3.47 -19.47
C ARG A 108 -2.65 -3.14 -20.60
N ARG A 109 -3.94 -2.97 -20.29
CA ARG A 109 -4.97 -2.57 -21.27
C ARG A 109 -4.69 -1.19 -21.87
N LEU A 110 -4.11 -0.28 -21.09
CA LEU A 110 -3.68 1.05 -21.52
C LEU A 110 -2.30 1.05 -22.19
N GLY A 111 -1.65 -0.11 -22.37
CA GLY A 111 -0.32 -0.21 -22.98
C GLY A 111 0.82 0.31 -22.11
N LEU A 112 0.61 0.40 -20.79
CA LEU A 112 1.62 0.82 -19.82
C LEU A 112 2.38 -0.39 -19.30
N ASP A 113 3.71 -0.32 -19.31
CA ASP A 113 4.53 -1.28 -18.58
C ASP A 113 4.49 -0.93 -17.09
N VAL A 114 4.10 -1.89 -16.27
CA VAL A 114 4.10 -1.71 -14.81
C VAL A 114 4.58 -2.98 -14.14
N PRO A 115 5.60 -2.85 -13.28
CA PRO A 115 6.09 -3.98 -12.51
C PRO A 115 5.08 -4.38 -11.42
N ALA A 116 5.14 -5.65 -11.04
CA ALA A 116 4.32 -6.19 -9.95
C ALA A 116 4.64 -5.47 -8.64
N VAL A 117 3.62 -5.13 -7.87
CA VAL A 117 3.74 -4.61 -6.50
C VAL A 117 3.71 -5.79 -5.54
N THR A 118 4.72 -5.92 -4.68
CA THR A 118 4.84 -7.05 -3.74
C THR A 118 4.27 -6.71 -2.37
N VAL A 119 3.63 -7.70 -1.75
CA VAL A 119 3.09 -7.59 -0.39
C VAL A 119 3.73 -8.69 0.46
N GLY A 120 4.12 -8.35 1.70
CA GLY A 120 4.63 -9.31 2.66
C GLY A 120 4.09 -9.06 4.06
N VAL A 121 4.02 -10.12 4.86
CA VAL A 121 3.52 -10.06 6.24
C VAL A 121 4.64 -10.43 7.21
N ARG A 122 4.88 -9.55 8.19
CA ARG A 122 5.81 -9.76 9.29
C ARG A 122 5.06 -9.71 10.62
N SER A 123 4.87 -10.86 11.24
CA SER A 123 4.29 -11.00 12.58
C SER A 123 5.17 -11.88 13.48
N GLY A 124 4.71 -12.12 14.71
CA GLY A 124 5.28 -13.13 15.60
C GLY A 124 5.29 -14.54 15.01
N ASP A 125 4.35 -14.87 14.11
CA ASP A 125 4.20 -16.21 13.53
C ASP A 125 5.04 -16.39 12.26
N THR A 126 5.62 -15.32 11.72
CA THR A 126 6.52 -15.40 10.56
C THR A 126 7.72 -16.27 10.90
N THR A 127 7.95 -17.34 10.14
CA THR A 127 9.06 -18.28 10.35
C THR A 127 10.41 -17.60 10.15
N SER A 128 11.48 -18.08 10.80
CA SER A 128 12.83 -17.53 10.61
C SER A 128 13.32 -17.57 9.16
N GLY A 129 12.82 -18.51 8.34
CA GLY A 129 13.07 -18.53 6.90
C GLY A 129 12.43 -17.33 6.19
N ASP A 130 11.16 -17.09 6.45
CA ASP A 130 10.42 -15.98 5.83
C ASP A 130 10.90 -14.62 6.32
N ARG A 131 11.33 -14.52 7.59
CA ARG A 131 11.98 -13.30 8.12
C ARG A 131 13.22 -12.93 7.29
N ARG A 132 14.07 -13.91 6.98
CA ARG A 132 15.26 -13.71 6.15
C ARG A 132 14.90 -13.31 4.73
N ARG A 133 13.86 -13.92 4.15
CA ARG A 133 13.37 -13.55 2.81
C ARG A 133 12.90 -12.10 2.75
N LEU A 134 12.16 -11.64 3.77
CA LEU A 134 11.70 -10.24 3.85
C LEU A 134 12.86 -9.24 4.00
N VAL A 135 14.00 -9.66 4.54
CA VAL A 135 15.20 -8.82 4.60
C VAL A 135 15.97 -8.83 3.27
N GLN A 136 16.11 -10.00 2.65
CA GLN A 136 16.82 -10.17 1.37
C GLN A 136 16.08 -9.55 0.17
N ALA A 137 14.75 -9.63 0.19
CA ALA A 137 13.87 -9.09 -0.83
C ALA A 137 12.69 -8.38 -0.14
N PRO A 138 12.89 -7.14 0.35
CA PRO A 138 11.84 -6.37 1.02
C PRO A 138 10.63 -6.17 0.11
N PRO A 139 9.39 -6.39 0.61
CA PRO A 139 8.19 -6.15 -0.17
C PRO A 139 7.92 -4.65 -0.30
N ASP A 140 7.25 -4.23 -1.37
CA ASP A 140 6.80 -2.85 -1.54
C ASP A 140 5.83 -2.44 -0.41
N ILE A 141 4.96 -3.37 -0.01
CA ILE A 141 4.00 -3.23 1.08
C ILE A 141 4.31 -4.24 2.18
N LEU A 142 4.66 -3.75 3.37
CA LEU A 142 4.86 -4.58 4.54
C LEU A 142 3.69 -4.42 5.51
N ILE A 143 3.03 -5.53 5.81
CA ILE A 143 1.99 -5.64 6.85
C ILE A 143 2.64 -6.19 8.11
N THR A 144 2.52 -5.50 9.23
CA THR A 144 3.15 -5.91 10.49
C THR A 144 2.34 -5.57 11.73
N THR A 145 2.83 -5.97 12.90
CA THR A 145 2.29 -5.59 14.22
C THR A 145 3.24 -4.62 14.92
N PRO A 146 2.79 -3.83 15.90
CA PRO A 146 3.66 -2.93 16.65
C PRO A 146 4.89 -3.64 17.26
N GLU A 147 4.70 -4.83 17.84
CA GLU A 147 5.78 -5.60 18.46
C GLU A 147 6.78 -6.10 17.41
N SER A 148 6.28 -6.55 16.26
CA SER A 148 7.13 -7.02 15.18
C SER A 148 7.92 -5.89 14.53
N LEU A 149 7.31 -4.70 14.40
CA LEU A 149 7.98 -3.49 13.96
C LEU A 149 9.09 -3.07 14.93
N TYR A 150 8.83 -3.09 16.24
CA TYR A 150 9.84 -2.81 17.25
C TYR A 150 11.07 -3.72 17.10
N LEU A 151 10.85 -5.03 16.90
CA LEU A 151 11.94 -5.98 16.67
C LEU A 151 12.71 -5.71 15.37
N MET A 152 12.03 -5.25 14.32
CA MET A 152 12.70 -4.88 13.07
C MET A 152 13.59 -3.66 13.26
N LEU A 153 13.04 -2.59 13.84
CA LEU A 153 13.75 -1.31 14.05
C LEU A 153 14.97 -1.44 14.98
N THR A 154 14.96 -2.44 15.85
CA THR A 154 16.09 -2.75 16.76
C THR A 154 17.06 -3.79 16.17
N SER A 155 16.98 -4.08 14.88
CA SER A 155 17.83 -5.04 14.15
C SER A 155 18.24 -4.51 12.77
N GLN A 156 19.09 -5.23 12.04
CA GLN A 156 19.43 -4.90 10.64
C GLN A 156 18.21 -4.91 9.70
N ALA A 157 17.11 -5.57 10.08
CA ALA A 157 15.89 -5.53 9.29
C ALA A 157 15.27 -4.11 9.20
N GLY A 158 15.63 -3.20 10.10
CA GLY A 158 15.21 -1.79 10.02
C GLY A 158 15.72 -1.07 8.78
N ASP A 159 16.84 -1.51 8.19
CA ASP A 159 17.40 -0.89 6.99
C ASP A 159 16.49 -1.03 5.77
N THR A 160 15.63 -2.06 5.73
CA THR A 160 14.66 -2.27 4.65
C THR A 160 13.52 -1.24 4.65
N LEU A 161 13.37 -0.48 5.74
CA LEU A 161 12.30 0.50 5.94
C LEU A 161 12.73 1.95 5.59
N ARG A 162 14.03 2.19 5.33
CA ARG A 162 14.59 3.54 5.17
C ARG A 162 14.04 4.32 3.98
N GLY A 163 13.62 3.64 2.91
CA GLY A 163 13.03 4.26 1.72
C GLY A 163 11.50 4.39 1.77
N GLY A 164 10.87 4.10 2.90
CA GLY A 164 9.41 4.14 3.06
C GLY A 164 8.85 5.57 2.95
N HIS A 165 7.71 5.71 2.27
CA HIS A 165 7.02 7.00 2.13
C HIS A 165 5.65 7.05 2.82
N THR A 166 5.10 5.91 3.26
CA THR A 166 3.77 5.84 3.87
C THR A 166 3.73 4.86 5.03
N GLY A 167 3.32 5.33 6.20
CA GLY A 167 2.90 4.51 7.34
C GLY A 167 1.37 4.58 7.50
N ILE A 168 0.72 3.44 7.59
CA ILE A 168 -0.71 3.30 7.87
C ILE A 168 -0.85 2.59 9.21
N VAL A 169 -1.53 3.22 10.16
CA VAL A 169 -1.87 2.63 11.45
C VAL A 169 -3.37 2.41 11.43
N ASP A 170 -3.79 1.15 11.53
CA ASP A 170 -5.19 0.80 11.73
C ASP A 170 -5.41 0.49 13.22
N GLU A 171 -6.57 0.89 13.73
CA GLU A 171 -7.06 0.71 15.12
C GLU A 171 -6.04 0.86 16.27
#